data_AF-A0A2P7QFQ5-F1
#
_entry.id   AF-A0A2P7QFQ5-F1
#
_cell.length_a   1.000
_cell.length_b   1.000
_cell.length_c   1.000
_cell.angle_alpha   90.00
_cell.angle_beta   90.00
_cell.angle_gamma   90.00
#
_symmetry.space_group_name_H-M   'P 1'
#
loop_
_entity.id
_entity.type
_entity.pdbx_description
1 polymer ?
#
loop_
_entity_poly.entity_id
_entity_poly.type
_entity_poly.pdbx_seq_one_letter_code
_entity_poly.pdbx_strand_id
1 'polypeptide(L)'
;MANAAAKQHPAKGEEMRQLVTSGRAVSEYQRIAPILDFRANDAIDAYAFYLLAQWGVANDHRADVTRTQAAAVRRQAANAYASIASQLATDALRQEFAEMLVIQGVILAGAHEAAVRSGDDEATARYAALARRGGEMIFSINPAEIILTNRGFQSK
;
A
#
# COMPACT_ATOMS: atom_id res chain seq x y z
N MET A 1 11.90 -33.00 3.47
CA MET A 1 12.40 -31.80 4.18
C MET A 1 11.55 -30.59 3.83
N ALA A 2 10.33 -30.52 4.36
CA ALA A 2 9.39 -29.43 4.09
C ALA A 2 8.52 -29.23 5.33
N ASN A 3 9.07 -28.71 6.43
CA ASN A 3 8.24 -28.33 7.58
C ASN A 3 8.91 -27.40 8.62
N ALA A 4 9.83 -26.52 8.21
CA ALA A 4 10.46 -25.56 9.12
C ALA A 4 9.93 -24.11 8.94
N ALA A 5 9.54 -23.72 7.72
CA ALA A 5 9.11 -22.34 7.44
C ALA A 5 7.66 -22.03 7.89
N ALA A 6 6.78 -23.05 8.00
CA ALA A 6 5.37 -22.85 8.37
C ALA A 6 5.14 -22.59 9.87
N LYS A 7 6.16 -22.79 10.73
CA LYS A 7 6.02 -22.70 12.19
C LYS A 7 6.41 -21.36 12.80
N GLN A 8 7.00 -20.43 12.05
CA GLN A 8 7.68 -19.31 12.71
C GLN A 8 6.78 -18.17 13.19
N HIS A 9 5.58 -17.91 12.63
CA HIS A 9 4.69 -16.89 13.20
C HIS A 9 3.18 -17.14 12.95
N PRO A 10 2.59 -18.22 13.49
CA PRO A 10 1.15 -18.47 13.36
C PRO A 10 0.29 -17.30 13.89
N ALA A 11 0.75 -16.61 14.95
CA ALA A 11 0.09 -15.43 15.48
C ALA A 11 0.08 -14.22 14.51
N LYS A 12 1.18 -13.94 13.82
CA LYS A 12 1.23 -12.86 12.81
C LYS A 12 0.38 -13.20 11.58
N GLY A 13 0.33 -14.47 11.18
CA GLY A 13 -0.53 -14.94 10.09
C GLY A 13 -2.02 -14.89 10.43
N GLU A 14 -2.39 -15.18 11.68
CA GLU A 14 -3.76 -15.02 12.19
C GLU A 14 -4.16 -13.55 12.30
N GLU A 15 -3.28 -12.70 12.80
CA GLU A 15 -3.51 -11.25 12.91
C GLU A 15 -3.72 -10.60 11.53
N MET A 16 -2.91 -10.97 10.53
CA MET A 16 -3.12 -10.56 9.14
C MET A 16 -4.45 -11.05 8.59
N ARG A 17 -4.82 -12.31 8.87
CA ARG A 17 -6.08 -12.89 8.43
C ARG A 17 -7.27 -12.19 9.08
N GLN A 18 -7.17 -11.89 10.38
CA GLN A 18 -8.15 -11.10 11.11
C GLN A 18 -8.26 -9.67 10.57
N LEU A 19 -7.16 -9.01 10.21
CA LEU A 19 -7.21 -7.67 9.59
C LEU A 19 -8.00 -7.67 8.27
N VAL A 20 -7.86 -8.73 7.46
CA VAL A 20 -8.64 -8.92 6.23
C VAL A 20 -10.11 -9.20 6.55
N THR A 21 -10.40 -10.15 7.44
CA THR A 21 -11.78 -10.62 7.68
C THR A 21 -12.61 -9.74 8.60
N SER A 22 -11.98 -8.89 9.42
CA SER A 22 -12.66 -8.00 10.36
C SER A 22 -13.13 -6.66 9.77
N GLY A 23 -12.74 -6.36 8.52
CA GLY A 23 -12.98 -5.04 7.91
C GLY A 23 -12.14 -3.91 8.50
N ARG A 24 -11.25 -4.20 9.48
CA ARG A 24 -10.41 -3.18 10.16
C ARG A 24 -9.51 -2.43 9.20
N ALA A 25 -9.04 -3.06 8.12
CA ALA A 25 -8.22 -2.38 7.12
C ALA A 25 -8.99 -1.24 6.44
N VAL A 26 -10.26 -1.46 6.09
CA VAL A 26 -11.12 -0.43 5.49
C VAL A 26 -11.41 0.68 6.48
N SER A 27 -11.71 0.35 7.74
CA SER A 27 -11.92 1.34 8.80
C SER A 27 -10.68 2.21 9.06
N GLU A 28 -9.49 1.61 9.02
CA GLU A 28 -8.25 2.35 9.21
C GLU A 28 -7.97 3.28 8.03
N TYR A 29 -8.23 2.84 6.80
CA TYR A 29 -8.16 3.73 5.65
C TYR A 29 -9.18 4.88 5.71
N GLN A 30 -10.42 4.62 6.14
CA GLN A 30 -11.42 5.68 6.35
C GLN A 30 -10.95 6.76 7.33
N ARG A 31 -10.11 6.39 8.31
CA ARG A 31 -9.48 7.32 9.25
C ARG A 31 -8.33 8.12 8.64
N ILE A 32 -7.51 7.47 7.80
CA ILE A 32 -6.30 8.07 7.22
C ILE A 32 -6.61 8.92 5.98
N ALA A 33 -7.54 8.48 5.13
CA ALA A 33 -7.83 9.10 3.84
C ALA A 33 -8.09 10.62 3.94
N PRO A 34 -8.88 11.13 4.90
CA PRO A 34 -9.13 12.58 5.03
C PRO A 34 -7.88 13.40 5.38
N ILE A 35 -6.87 12.80 6.02
CA ILE A 35 -5.60 13.48 6.35
C ILE A 35 -4.82 13.83 5.07
N LEU A 36 -4.97 12.99 4.04
CA LEU A 36 -4.37 13.12 2.72
C LEU A 36 -5.30 13.81 1.69
N ASP A 37 -6.46 14.31 2.12
CA ASP A 37 -7.55 14.80 1.26
C ASP A 37 -8.08 13.76 0.25
N PHE A 38 -7.99 12.47 0.62
CA PHE A 38 -8.55 11.35 -0.13
C PHE A 38 -9.97 11.01 0.33
N ARG A 39 -10.76 10.47 -0.60
CA ARG A 39 -12.11 9.96 -0.35
C ARG A 39 -12.04 8.44 -0.15
N ALA A 40 -12.62 7.96 0.94
CA ALA A 40 -12.57 6.55 1.27
C ALA A 40 -13.26 5.62 0.25
N ASN A 41 -14.24 6.15 -0.50
CA ASN A 41 -15.05 5.39 -1.45
C ASN A 41 -14.67 5.70 -2.92
N ASP A 42 -13.46 6.19 -3.18
CA ASP A 42 -12.98 6.54 -4.52
C ASP A 42 -11.83 5.60 -4.92
N ALA A 43 -11.97 4.95 -6.08
CA ALA A 43 -11.00 3.95 -6.56
C ALA A 43 -9.64 4.55 -6.93
N ILE A 44 -9.60 5.81 -7.38
CA ILE A 44 -8.34 6.49 -7.71
C ILE A 44 -7.61 6.84 -6.41
N ASP A 45 -8.34 7.26 -5.38
CA ASP A 45 -7.78 7.58 -4.07
C ASP A 45 -7.25 6.33 -3.36
N ALA A 46 -8.01 5.23 -3.41
CA ALA A 46 -7.57 3.91 -2.93
C ALA A 46 -6.29 3.47 -3.66
N TYR A 47 -6.22 3.67 -4.98
CA TYR A 47 -5.03 3.32 -5.75
C TYR A 47 -3.84 4.21 -5.41
N ALA A 48 -4.04 5.51 -5.26
CA ALA A 48 -3.00 6.44 -4.83
C ALA A 48 -2.43 6.07 -3.44
N PHE A 49 -3.31 5.73 -2.50
CA PHE A 49 -2.92 5.24 -1.18
C PHE A 49 -2.09 3.96 -1.26
N TYR A 50 -2.53 2.99 -2.06
CA TYR A 50 -1.79 1.75 -2.28
C TYR A 50 -0.38 2.01 -2.84
N LEU A 51 -0.24 2.89 -3.83
CA LEU A 51 1.06 3.26 -4.38
C LEU A 51 1.97 3.92 -3.33
N LEU A 52 1.43 4.81 -2.50
CA LEU A 52 2.17 5.44 -1.39
C LEU A 52 2.63 4.41 -0.35
N ALA A 53 1.75 3.50 0.05
CA ALA A 53 2.08 2.42 0.99
C ALA A 53 3.17 1.50 0.41
N GLN A 54 3.03 1.09 -0.85
CA GLN A 54 3.99 0.24 -1.55
C GLN A 54 5.37 0.89 -1.62
N TRP A 55 5.45 2.14 -2.08
CA TRP A 55 6.71 2.87 -2.18
C TRP A 55 7.33 3.16 -0.81
N GLY A 56 6.50 3.54 0.17
CA GLY A 56 6.94 3.86 1.53
C GLY A 56 7.57 2.65 2.22
N VAL A 57 6.90 1.49 2.18
CA VAL A 57 7.46 0.25 2.74
C VAL A 57 8.71 -0.20 1.97
N ALA A 58 8.74 -0.05 0.65
CA ALA A 58 9.91 -0.44 -0.15
C ALA A 58 11.18 0.37 0.17
N ASN A 59 11.01 1.61 0.66
CA ASN A 59 12.11 2.54 0.96
C ASN A 59 12.37 2.71 2.47
N ASP A 60 11.65 1.97 3.34
CA ASP A 60 11.58 2.27 4.78
C ASP A 60 11.39 3.78 5.01
N HIS A 61 10.50 4.37 4.23
CA HIS A 61 10.25 5.81 4.27
C HIS A 61 9.32 6.13 5.44
N ARG A 62 9.85 6.89 6.40
CA ARG A 62 9.19 7.21 7.66
C ARG A 62 8.70 8.66 7.75
N ALA A 63 8.95 9.48 6.73
CA ALA A 63 8.50 10.87 6.75
C ALA A 63 7.01 10.96 6.40
N ASP A 64 6.34 11.93 7.01
CA ASP A 64 4.93 12.18 6.75
C ASP A 64 4.73 12.61 5.30
N VAL A 65 3.95 11.84 4.56
CA VAL A 65 3.51 12.22 3.21
C VAL A 65 2.63 13.47 3.32
N THR A 66 3.07 14.56 2.71
CA THR A 66 2.31 15.80 2.69
C THR A 66 1.09 15.67 1.77
N ARG A 67 0.05 16.49 2.02
CA ARG A 67 -1.12 16.60 1.12
C ARG A 67 -0.73 16.93 -0.32
N THR A 68 0.28 17.78 -0.52
CA THR A 68 0.78 18.13 -1.86
C THR A 68 1.37 16.92 -2.59
N GLN A 69 2.19 16.11 -1.90
CA GLN A 69 2.73 14.87 -2.43
C GLN A 69 1.61 13.85 -2.73
N ALA A 70 0.69 13.66 -1.80
CA ALA A 70 -0.46 12.76 -1.97
C ALA A 70 -1.33 13.15 -3.17
N ALA A 71 -1.65 14.45 -3.32
CA ALA A 71 -2.40 14.96 -4.45
C ALA A 71 -1.66 14.76 -5.79
N ALA A 72 -0.32 14.82 -5.79
CA ALA A 72 0.46 14.55 -6.98
C ALA A 72 0.47 13.07 -7.37
N VAL A 73 0.61 12.17 -6.39
CA VAL A 73 0.48 10.72 -6.63
C VAL A 73 -0.93 10.37 -7.07
N ARG A 74 -1.97 11.00 -6.51
CA ARG A 74 -3.37 10.85 -6.95
C ARG A 74 -3.55 11.15 -8.44
N ARG A 75 -2.90 12.20 -8.96
CA ARG A 75 -2.93 12.50 -10.41
C ARG A 75 -2.26 11.40 -11.23
N GLN A 76 -1.13 10.86 -10.76
CA GLN A 76 -0.46 9.74 -11.43
C GLN A 76 -1.31 8.47 -11.40
N ALA A 77 -1.95 8.18 -10.26
CA ALA A 77 -2.88 7.07 -10.10
C ALA A 77 -4.08 7.21 -11.05
N ALA A 78 -4.64 8.42 -11.22
CA ALA A 78 -5.73 8.66 -12.16
C ALA A 78 -5.34 8.35 -13.61
N ASN A 79 -4.13 8.75 -14.02
CA ASN A 79 -3.61 8.47 -15.37
C ASN A 79 -3.40 6.97 -15.58
N ALA A 80 -2.83 6.26 -14.61
CA ALA A 80 -2.65 4.82 -14.68
C ALA A 80 -4.01 4.09 -14.68
N TYR A 81 -4.94 4.53 -13.84
CA TYR A 81 -6.30 3.99 -13.73
C TYR A 81 -7.07 4.09 -15.05
N ALA A 82 -6.89 5.18 -15.82
CA ALA A 82 -7.53 5.35 -17.11
C ALA A 82 -7.21 4.19 -18.10
N SER A 83 -6.04 3.56 -17.98
CA SER A 83 -5.66 2.41 -18.83
C SER A 83 -6.46 1.13 -18.54
N ILE A 84 -7.01 0.99 -17.32
CA ILE A 84 -7.77 -0.18 -16.88
C ILE A 84 -9.26 0.11 -16.67
N ALA A 85 -9.69 1.36 -16.83
CA ALA A 85 -11.05 1.81 -16.53
C ALA A 85 -12.12 1.04 -17.34
N SER A 86 -11.81 0.62 -18.57
CA SER A 86 -12.72 -0.19 -19.39
C SER A 86 -12.99 -1.59 -18.81
N GLN A 87 -12.06 -2.13 -18.02
CA GLN A 87 -12.20 -3.41 -17.32
C GLN A 87 -12.99 -3.25 -16.01
N LEU A 88 -13.12 -2.02 -15.50
CA LEU A 88 -13.83 -1.66 -14.28
C LEU A 88 -15.12 -0.89 -14.60
N ALA A 89 -15.91 -1.44 -15.53
CA ALA A 89 -17.04 -0.73 -16.16
C ALA A 89 -18.18 -0.36 -15.19
N THR A 90 -18.40 -1.15 -14.14
CA THR A 90 -19.51 -0.95 -13.18
C THR A 90 -19.02 -0.32 -11.87
N ASP A 91 -19.92 0.36 -11.15
CA ASP A 91 -19.61 0.89 -9.82
C ASP A 91 -19.18 -0.22 -8.84
N ALA A 92 -19.82 -1.40 -8.92
CA ALA A 92 -19.47 -2.55 -8.08
C ALA A 92 -18.02 -3.01 -8.31
N LEU A 93 -17.59 -3.14 -9.58
CA LEU A 93 -16.20 -3.53 -9.89
C LEU A 93 -15.20 -2.47 -9.43
N ARG A 94 -15.55 -1.19 -9.54
CA ARG A 94 -14.69 -0.10 -9.03
C ARG A 94 -14.57 -0.14 -7.52
N GLN A 95 -15.65 -0.43 -6.82
CA GLN A 95 -15.67 -0.56 -5.37
C GLN A 95 -14.84 -1.76 -4.91
N GLU A 96 -15.05 -2.94 -5.50
CA GLU A 96 -14.26 -4.14 -5.20
C GLU A 96 -12.76 -3.92 -5.44
N PHE A 97 -12.41 -3.26 -6.55
CA PHE A 97 -11.03 -2.88 -6.86
C PHE A 97 -10.46 -1.93 -5.80
N ALA A 98 -11.21 -0.91 -5.40
CA ALA A 98 -10.81 0.05 -4.37
C ALA A 98 -10.59 -0.63 -3.02
N GLU A 99 -11.53 -1.48 -2.58
CA GLU A 99 -11.46 -2.21 -1.31
C GLU A 99 -10.25 -3.14 -1.29
N MET A 100 -9.98 -3.87 -2.38
CA MET A 100 -8.81 -4.73 -2.48
C MET A 100 -7.50 -3.94 -2.31
N LEU A 101 -7.38 -2.79 -2.98
CA LEU A 101 -6.19 -1.93 -2.89
C LEU A 101 -5.99 -1.37 -1.48
N VAL A 102 -7.07 -0.94 -0.83
CA VAL A 102 -7.06 -0.47 0.55
C VAL A 102 -6.59 -1.56 1.50
N ILE A 103 -7.17 -2.76 1.39
CA ILE A 103 -6.79 -3.89 2.24
C ILE A 103 -5.30 -4.21 2.08
N GLN A 104 -4.82 -4.29 0.84
CA GLN A 104 -3.40 -4.55 0.56
C GLN A 104 -2.49 -3.46 1.11
N GLY A 105 -2.82 -2.19 0.87
CA GLY A 105 -2.03 -1.04 1.32
C GLY A 105 -1.94 -0.95 2.83
N VAL A 106 -3.08 -1.08 3.54
CA VAL A 106 -3.12 -1.00 5.00
C VAL A 106 -2.39 -2.17 5.65
N ILE A 107 -2.56 -3.40 5.13
CA ILE A 107 -1.87 -4.57 5.67
C ILE A 107 -0.36 -4.44 5.48
N LEU A 108 0.09 -4.02 4.30
CA LEU A 108 1.51 -3.85 4.00
C LEU A 108 2.14 -2.78 4.90
N ALA A 109 1.52 -1.58 4.95
CA ALA A 109 2.01 -0.47 5.76
C ALA A 109 1.98 -0.82 7.27
N GLY A 110 0.86 -1.37 7.75
CA GLY A 110 0.67 -1.68 9.16
C GLY A 110 1.61 -2.77 9.68
N ALA A 111 1.86 -3.82 8.89
CA ALA A 111 2.81 -4.87 9.30
C ALA A 111 4.26 -4.40 9.28
N HIS A 112 4.63 -3.56 8.31
CA HIS A 112 5.94 -2.91 8.29
C HIS A 112 6.10 -1.99 9.52
N GLU A 113 5.11 -1.14 9.79
CA GLU A 113 5.13 -0.23 10.94
C GLU A 113 5.20 -1.00 12.27
N ALA A 114 4.46 -2.11 12.41
CA ALA A 114 4.54 -2.96 13.60
C ALA A 114 5.94 -3.54 13.80
N ALA A 115 6.58 -4.04 12.73
CA ALA A 115 7.95 -4.57 12.78
C ALA A 115 8.96 -3.48 13.19
N VAL A 116 8.84 -2.28 12.63
CA VAL A 116 9.68 -1.13 12.97
C VAL A 116 9.50 -0.75 14.44
N ARG A 117 8.27 -0.64 14.93
CA ARG A 117 7.99 -0.29 16.33
C ARG A 117 8.51 -1.32 17.32
N SER A 118 8.54 -2.60 16.96
CA SER A 118 9.07 -3.67 17.80
C SER A 118 10.58 -3.86 17.70
N GLY A 119 11.28 -3.14 16.81
CA GLY A 119 12.70 -3.36 16.53
C GLY A 119 13.00 -4.70 15.86
N ASP A 120 12.04 -5.26 15.12
CA ASP A 120 12.21 -6.52 14.37
C ASP A 120 12.81 -6.21 13.00
N ASP A 121 14.14 -6.04 12.96
CA ASP A 121 14.89 -5.66 11.77
C ASP A 121 14.77 -6.70 10.63
N GLU A 122 14.68 -7.99 10.97
CA GLU A 122 14.50 -9.06 10.00
C GLU A 122 13.14 -8.95 9.31
N ALA A 123 12.06 -8.77 10.08
CA ALA A 123 10.73 -8.58 9.52
C ALA A 123 10.64 -7.29 8.70
N THR A 124 11.23 -6.19 9.19
CA THR A 124 11.31 -4.91 8.48
C THR A 124 11.96 -5.09 7.10
N ALA A 125 13.15 -5.70 7.05
CA ALA A 125 13.87 -5.97 5.80
C ALA A 125 13.07 -6.88 4.86
N ARG A 126 12.38 -7.90 5.40
CA ARG A 126 11.53 -8.81 4.63
C ARG A 126 10.35 -8.09 3.98
N TYR A 127 9.64 -7.22 4.71
CA TYR A 127 8.52 -6.45 4.16
C TYR A 127 8.99 -5.44 3.12
N ALA A 128 10.12 -4.75 3.34
CA ALA A 128 10.72 -3.87 2.35
C ALA A 128 11.10 -4.62 1.06
N ALA A 129 11.69 -5.83 1.17
CA ALA A 129 12.01 -6.67 0.02
C ALA A 129 10.75 -7.18 -0.72
N LEU A 130 9.68 -7.49 0.00
CA LEU A 130 8.39 -7.84 -0.60
C LEU A 130 7.78 -6.66 -1.35
N ALA A 131 7.82 -5.46 -0.76
CA ALA A 131 7.33 -4.24 -1.39
C ALA A 131 8.17 -3.83 -2.61
N ARG A 132 9.48 -4.03 -2.60
CA ARG A 132 10.33 -3.81 -3.79
C ARG A 132 9.94 -4.74 -4.95
N ARG A 133 9.82 -6.05 -4.69
CA ARG A 133 9.43 -7.03 -5.72
C ARG A 133 8.04 -6.77 -6.30
N GLY A 134 7.05 -6.51 -5.44
CA GLY A 134 5.71 -6.15 -5.92
C GLY A 134 5.70 -4.80 -6.64
N GLY A 135 6.50 -3.85 -6.16
CA GLY A 135 6.59 -2.50 -6.68
C GLY A 135 7.19 -2.44 -8.08
N GLU A 136 8.17 -3.29 -8.42
CA GLU A 136 8.70 -3.36 -9.78
C GLU A 136 7.62 -3.64 -10.82
N MET A 137 6.65 -4.51 -10.50
CA MET A 137 5.51 -4.80 -11.39
C MET A 137 4.53 -3.63 -11.52
N ILE A 138 4.46 -2.76 -10.51
CA ILE A 138 3.49 -1.65 -10.43
C ILE A 138 4.08 -0.37 -11.02
N PHE A 139 5.33 -0.06 -10.68
CA PHE A 139 6.04 1.15 -11.09
C PHE A 139 6.88 0.96 -12.35
N SER A 140 7.05 -0.28 -12.82
CA SER A 140 7.95 -0.65 -13.94
C SER A 140 9.43 -0.30 -13.71
N ILE A 141 9.81 0.03 -12.47
CA ILE A 141 11.16 0.34 -11.99
C ILE A 141 11.27 -0.09 -10.53
N ASN A 142 12.48 -0.40 -10.07
CA ASN A 142 12.72 -0.67 -8.66
C ASN A 142 12.25 0.51 -7.81
N PRO A 143 11.36 0.34 -6.81
CA PRO A 143 10.89 1.43 -5.97
C PRO A 143 12.01 2.17 -5.23
N ALA A 144 13.17 1.53 -5.02
CA ALA A 144 14.35 2.15 -4.44
C ALA A 144 14.99 3.21 -5.37
N GLU A 145 14.65 3.21 -6.65
CA GLU A 145 15.06 4.22 -7.63
C GLU A 145 14.01 5.33 -7.78
N ILE A 146 12.95 5.31 -6.96
CA ILE A 146 11.88 6.31 -6.98
C ILE A 146 12.04 7.24 -5.78
N ILE A 147 11.83 8.53 -6.02
CA ILE A 147 11.74 9.60 -5.04
C ILE A 147 10.31 10.17 -5.05
N LEU A 148 9.75 10.42 -3.87
CA LEU A 148 8.48 11.14 -3.71
C LEU A 148 8.74 12.65 -3.58
N THR A 149 8.15 13.44 -4.48
CA THR A 149 8.26 14.91 -4.50
C THR A 149 6.89 15.57 -4.49
N ASN A 150 6.84 16.90 -4.40
CA ASN A 150 5.61 17.68 -4.62
C ASN A 150 5.03 17.53 -6.04
N ARG A 151 5.76 16.87 -6.96
CA ARG A 151 5.30 16.50 -8.30
C ARG A 151 4.89 15.02 -8.42
N GLY A 152 4.92 14.27 -7.31
CA GLY A 152 4.60 12.84 -7.26
C GLY A 152 5.86 11.98 -7.30
N PHE A 153 5.70 10.72 -7.70
CA PHE A 153 6.80 9.79 -7.91
C PHE A 153 7.63 10.19 -9.13
N GLN A 154 8.94 10.23 -8.95
CA GLN A 154 9.91 10.49 -10.00
C GLN A 154 11.05 9.48 -9.87
N SER A 155 11.68 9.09 -10.99
CA SER A 155 12.97 8.41 -10.93
C SER A 155 14.00 9.34 -10.28
N LYS A 156 14.93 8.76 -9.54
CA LYS A 156 16.10 9.46 -9.00
C LYS A 156 17.02 9.96 -10.11
#